data_AF-A0A2E6DQR9-F1
#
_entry.id   AF-A0A2E6DQR9-F1
#
_cell.length_a   1.000
_cell.length_b   1.000
_cell.length_c   1.000
_cell.angle_alpha   90.00
_cell.angle_beta   90.00
_cell.angle_gamma   90.00
#
_symmetry.space_group_name_H-M   'P 1'
#
loop_
_entity.id
_entity.type
_entity.pdbx_description
1 polymer ?
#
loop_
_entity_poly.entity_id
_entity_poly.type
_entity_poly.pdbx_seq_one_letter_code
_entity_poly.pdbx_strand_id
1 'polypeptide(L)'
;MNHVGGTKDPDVDAIEKLNPDLVVVDREENRLEDYQALRSRGIEVESLHVASLDDVGSEMRRLAGRVGVEWSHVLSPRRASRGVRAFVPIWRRPWMTIGADTYGATVLSHLGIDVVFANSDDTYPVIEERQLMEAEIDVVLAPSEPYPFGERHLDLLKSIAPVMFVDGQDLFWWGARTSVAIDRLDERLQSSIDGGR
;
A
#
# COMPACT_ATOMS: atom_id res chain seq x y z
N MET A 1 12.48 -23.31 9.22
CA MET A 1 11.83 -22.89 7.95
C MET A 1 11.32 -21.49 8.21
N ASN A 2 11.78 -20.48 7.46
CA ASN A 2 11.41 -19.08 7.73
C ASN A 2 10.27 -18.58 6.82
N HIS A 3 9.94 -19.34 5.77
CA HIS A 3 8.86 -19.05 4.82
C HIS A 3 8.20 -20.35 4.34
N VAL A 4 6.96 -20.24 3.88
CA VAL A 4 6.10 -21.34 3.39
C VAL A 4 5.55 -21.01 1.99
N GLY A 5 6.41 -20.48 1.12
CA GLY A 5 6.03 -19.99 -0.21
C GLY A 5 5.78 -18.48 -0.24
N GLY A 6 5.22 -18.01 -1.36
CA GLY A 6 4.91 -16.60 -1.63
C GLY A 6 3.42 -16.27 -1.52
N THR A 7 3.06 -14.99 -1.67
CA THR A 7 1.65 -14.54 -1.55
C THR A 7 0.73 -15.21 -2.58
N LYS A 8 1.22 -15.43 -3.80
CA LYS A 8 0.48 -16.09 -4.90
C LYS A 8 0.96 -17.52 -5.21
N ASP A 9 1.78 -18.12 -4.35
CA ASP A 9 2.24 -19.50 -4.48
C ASP A 9 2.64 -20.07 -3.10
N PRO A 10 1.68 -20.19 -2.16
CA PRO A 10 1.94 -20.75 -0.85
C PRO A 10 2.11 -22.28 -0.94
N ASP A 11 3.07 -22.82 -0.19
CA ASP A 11 3.25 -24.25 -0.01
C ASP A 11 2.23 -24.75 1.03
N VAL A 12 1.03 -25.11 0.56
CA VAL A 12 -0.09 -25.58 1.40
C VAL A 12 0.30 -26.82 2.21
N ASP A 13 1.11 -27.73 1.65
CA ASP A 13 1.60 -28.92 2.36
C ASP A 13 2.56 -28.55 3.49
N ALA A 14 3.45 -27.58 3.26
CA ALA A 14 4.33 -27.08 4.31
C ALA A 14 3.55 -26.36 5.40
N ILE A 15 2.52 -25.57 5.04
CA ILE A 15 1.64 -24.89 6.01
C ILE A 15 0.93 -25.93 6.90
N GLU A 16 0.32 -26.96 6.33
CA GLU A 16 -0.36 -28.01 7.11
C GLU A 16 0.60 -28.73 8.06
N LYS A 17 1.83 -29.02 7.61
CA LYS A 17 2.86 -29.68 8.45
C LYS A 17 3.30 -28.85 9.66
N LEU A 18 3.08 -27.54 9.65
CA LEU A 18 3.32 -26.69 10.82
C LEU A 18 2.24 -26.87 11.90
N ASN A 19 1.13 -27.55 11.59
CA ASN A 19 -0.03 -27.71 12.46
C ASN A 19 -0.50 -26.35 13.06
N PRO A 20 -0.82 -25.35 12.21
CA PRO A 20 -1.18 -24.03 12.69
C PRO A 20 -2.56 -24.00 13.33
N ASP A 21 -2.69 -23.25 14.43
CA ASP A 21 -4.01 -22.95 15.02
C ASP A 21 -4.80 -21.94 14.17
N LEU A 22 -4.10 -21.07 13.43
CA LEU A 22 -4.66 -20.05 12.57
C LEU A 22 -3.70 -19.71 11.43
N VAL A 23 -4.22 -19.59 10.21
CA VAL A 23 -3.53 -18.97 9.08
C VAL A 23 -4.18 -17.62 8.78
N VAL A 24 -3.39 -16.56 8.66
CA VAL A 24 -3.88 -15.24 8.25
C VAL A 24 -3.56 -15.04 6.78
N VAL A 25 -4.55 -14.66 5.98
CA VAL A 25 -4.39 -14.32 4.57
C VAL A 25 -4.87 -12.90 4.32
N ASP A 26 -4.27 -12.26 3.32
CA ASP A 26 -4.71 -10.98 2.77
C ASP A 26 -5.46 -11.25 1.47
N ARG A 27 -6.72 -10.79 1.38
CA ARG A 27 -7.57 -10.98 0.21
C ARG A 27 -7.02 -10.31 -1.05
N GLU A 28 -6.28 -9.21 -0.92
CA GLU A 28 -5.68 -8.51 -2.07
C GLU A 28 -4.48 -9.32 -2.63
N GLU A 29 -3.77 -10.02 -1.74
CA GLU A 29 -2.49 -10.67 -2.03
C GLU A 29 -2.55 -12.19 -2.18
N ASN A 30 -3.47 -12.89 -1.53
CA ASN A 30 -3.56 -14.35 -1.60
C ASN A 30 -4.62 -14.80 -2.59
N ARG A 31 -4.38 -15.94 -3.29
CA ARG A 31 -5.35 -16.46 -4.26
C ARG A 31 -6.50 -17.17 -3.54
N LEU A 32 -7.69 -17.10 -4.14
CA LEU A 32 -8.87 -17.75 -3.59
C LEU A 32 -8.71 -19.28 -3.54
N GLU A 33 -8.05 -19.89 -4.54
CA GLU A 33 -7.80 -21.33 -4.54
C GLU A 33 -6.95 -21.79 -3.35
N ASP A 34 -5.97 -21.02 -2.92
CA ASP A 34 -5.08 -21.38 -1.81
C ASP A 34 -5.82 -21.27 -0.47
N TYR A 35 -6.63 -20.22 -0.30
CA TYR A 35 -7.55 -20.07 0.83
C TYR A 35 -8.48 -21.29 0.94
N GLN A 36 -9.10 -21.69 -0.17
CA GLN A 36 -9.99 -22.85 -0.22
C GLN A 36 -9.25 -24.15 0.08
N ALA A 37 -8.04 -24.31 -0.43
CA ALA A 37 -7.19 -25.48 -0.16
C ALA A 37 -6.87 -25.62 1.34
N LEU A 38 -6.48 -24.52 2.01
CA LEU A 38 -6.25 -24.50 3.46
C LEU A 38 -7.51 -24.87 4.24
N ARG A 39 -8.65 -24.27 3.92
CA ARG A 39 -9.95 -24.57 4.56
C ARG A 39 -10.36 -26.03 4.37
N SER A 40 -10.11 -26.60 3.19
CA SER A 40 -10.45 -28.01 2.89
C SER A 40 -9.67 -29.02 3.74
N ARG A 41 -8.49 -28.63 4.25
CA ARG A 41 -7.67 -29.42 5.20
C ARG A 41 -8.10 -29.24 6.65
N GLY A 42 -9.17 -28.50 6.90
CA GLY A 42 -9.67 -28.21 8.26
C GLY A 42 -8.86 -27.14 8.99
N ILE A 43 -7.98 -26.41 8.30
CA ILE A 43 -7.20 -25.32 8.88
C ILE A 43 -8.11 -24.10 9.06
N GLU A 44 -8.05 -23.47 10.24
CA GLU A 44 -8.72 -22.21 10.47
C GLU A 44 -7.98 -21.09 9.74
N VAL A 45 -8.70 -20.30 8.95
CA VAL A 45 -8.11 -19.22 8.14
C VAL A 45 -8.87 -17.94 8.38
N GLU A 46 -8.16 -16.88 8.77
CA GLU A 46 -8.67 -15.52 8.88
C GLU A 46 -8.28 -14.75 7.62
N SER A 47 -9.27 -14.37 6.81
CA SER A 47 -9.04 -13.51 5.64
C SER A 47 -9.24 -12.06 6.05
N LEU A 48 -8.17 -11.28 5.96
CA LEU A 48 -8.22 -9.82 6.07
C LEU A 48 -8.44 -9.20 4.70
N HIS A 49 -9.09 -8.06 4.68
CA HIS A 49 -9.34 -7.28 3.48
C HIS A 49 -9.20 -5.80 3.82
N VAL A 50 -7.99 -5.29 3.67
CA VAL A 50 -7.67 -3.87 3.86
C VAL A 50 -7.45 -3.24 2.50
N ALA A 51 -8.53 -2.70 1.94
CA ALA A 51 -8.46 -1.97 0.68
C ALA A 51 -8.06 -0.51 0.91
N SER A 52 -8.44 0.08 2.04
CA SER A 52 -8.26 1.48 2.39
C SER A 52 -7.73 1.68 3.81
N LEU A 53 -7.30 2.92 4.13
CA LEU A 53 -6.87 3.28 5.48
C LEU A 53 -7.97 3.07 6.55
N ASP A 54 -9.23 3.28 6.19
CA ASP A 54 -10.36 3.17 7.12
C ASP A 54 -10.62 1.71 7.53
N ASP A 55 -10.23 0.74 6.69
CA ASP A 55 -10.38 -0.69 6.97
C ASP A 55 -9.40 -1.18 8.04
N VAL A 56 -8.25 -0.53 8.22
CA VAL A 56 -7.18 -0.99 9.13
C VAL A 56 -7.71 -1.21 10.54
N GLY A 57 -8.53 -0.28 11.04
CA GLY A 57 -9.03 -0.33 12.41
C GLY A 57 -9.96 -1.51 12.67
N SER A 58 -10.88 -1.80 11.75
CA SER A 58 -11.86 -2.90 11.87
C SER A 58 -11.19 -4.25 11.65
N GLU A 59 -10.37 -4.37 10.62
CA GLU A 59 -9.67 -5.61 10.24
C GLU A 59 -8.68 -6.05 11.34
N MET A 60 -7.87 -5.12 11.84
CA MET A 60 -6.93 -5.43 12.93
C MET A 60 -7.65 -5.77 14.24
N ARG A 61 -8.78 -5.12 14.54
CA ARG A 61 -9.59 -5.48 15.73
C ARG A 61 -10.19 -6.88 15.59
N ARG A 62 -10.62 -7.28 14.39
CA ARG A 62 -11.11 -8.64 14.13
C ARG A 62 -10.00 -9.67 14.37
N LEU A 63 -8.82 -9.46 13.77
CA LEU A 63 -7.67 -10.35 13.99
C LEU A 63 -7.27 -10.41 15.47
N ALA A 64 -7.21 -9.26 16.14
CA ALA A 64 -6.86 -9.18 17.56
C ALA A 64 -7.83 -9.99 18.45
N GLY A 65 -9.13 -9.89 18.18
CA GLY A 65 -10.15 -10.71 18.85
C GLY A 65 -9.97 -12.21 18.61
N ARG A 66 -9.52 -12.62 17.42
CA ARG A 66 -9.24 -14.03 17.10
C ARG A 66 -8.05 -14.60 17.88
N VAL A 67 -7.05 -13.77 18.17
CA VAL A 67 -5.85 -14.19 18.91
C VAL A 67 -5.90 -13.82 20.41
N GLY A 68 -7.02 -13.28 20.88
CA GLY A 68 -7.25 -12.97 22.29
C GLY A 68 -6.43 -11.80 22.83
N VAL A 69 -6.11 -10.81 21.98
CA VAL A 69 -5.39 -9.60 22.39
C VAL A 69 -6.25 -8.36 22.18
N GLU A 70 -6.04 -7.36 23.03
CA GLU A 70 -6.63 -6.05 22.83
C GLU A 70 -5.86 -5.29 21.75
N TRP A 71 -6.60 -4.63 20.85
CA TRP A 71 -6.02 -3.79 19.81
C TRP A 71 -6.59 -2.38 19.90
N SER A 72 -5.69 -1.41 20.02
CA SER A 72 -6.00 0.01 19.90
C SER A 72 -5.16 0.61 18.78
N HIS A 73 -5.80 1.49 18.01
CA HIS A 73 -5.19 2.16 16.89
C HIS A 73 -5.63 3.61 16.92
N VAL A 74 -4.66 4.52 16.94
CA VAL A 74 -4.89 5.95 16.88
C VAL A 74 -4.05 6.49 15.74
N LEU A 75 -4.75 7.06 14.75
CA LEU A 75 -4.13 7.81 13.68
C LEU A 75 -3.94 9.26 14.11
N SER A 76 -2.87 9.87 13.63
CA SER A 76 -2.76 11.32 13.66
C SER A 76 -3.92 11.96 12.88
N PRO A 77 -4.38 13.16 13.26
CA PRO A 77 -5.52 13.80 12.60
C PRO A 77 -5.27 13.99 11.10
N ARG A 78 -6.32 13.81 10.29
CA ARG A 78 -6.29 14.11 8.86
C ARG A 78 -5.75 15.52 8.61
N ARG A 79 -4.82 15.64 7.68
CA ARG A 79 -4.25 16.93 7.28
C ARG A 79 -5.21 17.67 6.34
N ALA A 80 -5.20 18.99 6.42
CA ALA A 80 -5.83 19.81 5.39
C ALA A 80 -5.12 19.58 4.05
N SER A 81 -5.81 19.85 2.94
CA SER A 81 -5.19 19.77 1.62
C SER A 81 -3.93 20.63 1.59
N ARG A 82 -2.84 20.01 1.12
CA ARG A 82 -1.55 20.66 0.90
C ARG A 82 -1.50 21.37 -0.47
N GLY A 83 -2.51 21.15 -1.32
CA GLY A 83 -2.54 21.63 -2.71
C GLY A 83 -1.45 21.00 -3.58
N VAL A 84 -1.03 19.77 -3.25
CA VAL A 84 0.06 19.05 -3.94
C VAL A 84 -0.54 17.88 -4.70
N ARG A 85 -0.29 17.86 -6.01
CA ARG A 85 -0.71 16.82 -6.95
C ARG A 85 0.44 15.86 -7.20
N ALA A 86 0.33 14.65 -6.68
CA ALA A 86 1.36 13.63 -6.75
C ALA A 86 1.07 12.57 -7.81
N PHE A 87 2.05 12.24 -8.64
CA PHE A 87 2.06 10.99 -9.39
C PHE A 87 2.77 9.91 -8.57
N VAL A 88 2.15 8.74 -8.39
CA VAL A 88 2.67 7.63 -7.58
C VAL A 88 2.89 6.40 -8.46
N PRO A 89 4.04 6.27 -9.14
CA PRO A 89 4.29 5.12 -9.99
C PRO A 89 4.49 3.85 -9.14
N ILE A 90 3.74 2.81 -9.44
CA ILE A 90 3.88 1.48 -8.80
C ILE A 90 4.44 0.42 -9.75
N TRP A 91 4.43 0.68 -11.06
CA TRP A 91 5.00 -0.21 -12.07
C TRP A 91 5.58 0.57 -13.25
N ARG A 92 6.46 -0.08 -14.01
CA ARG A 92 7.07 0.48 -15.21
C ARG A 92 7.03 -0.49 -16.37
N ARG A 93 6.70 0.03 -17.56
CA ARG A 93 6.44 -0.71 -18.81
C ARG A 93 5.28 -1.71 -18.66
N PRO A 94 4.02 -1.22 -18.64
CA PRO A 94 3.62 0.18 -18.79
C PRO A 94 3.73 0.96 -17.46
N TRP A 95 3.55 2.28 -17.50
CA TRP A 95 3.37 3.03 -16.25
C TRP A 95 2.06 2.62 -15.61
N MET A 96 2.08 2.39 -14.29
CA MET A 96 0.87 2.17 -13.50
C MET A 96 0.94 3.03 -12.25
N THR A 97 -0.22 3.48 -11.79
CA THR A 97 -0.41 4.25 -10.54
C THR A 97 -1.46 3.58 -9.67
N ILE A 98 -1.80 4.22 -8.56
CA ILE A 98 -2.83 3.77 -7.61
C ILE A 98 -4.14 4.55 -7.79
N GLY A 99 -5.26 3.83 -7.73
CA GLY A 99 -6.62 4.38 -7.73
C GLY A 99 -7.04 4.92 -6.36
N ALA A 100 -8.08 5.76 -6.33
CA ALA A 100 -8.50 6.51 -5.15
C ALA A 100 -8.85 5.63 -3.92
N ASP A 101 -9.39 4.44 -4.18
CA ASP A 101 -9.85 3.53 -3.13
C ASP A 101 -8.75 2.61 -2.58
N THR A 102 -7.53 2.70 -3.10
CA THR A 102 -6.40 1.89 -2.62
C THR A 102 -5.87 2.39 -1.27
N TYR A 103 -5.21 1.50 -0.52
CA TYR A 103 -4.66 1.82 0.80
C TYR A 103 -3.65 2.96 0.70
N GLY A 104 -2.72 2.88 -0.26
CA GLY A 104 -1.73 3.94 -0.48
C GLY A 104 -2.36 5.29 -0.85
N ALA A 105 -3.41 5.29 -1.69
CA ALA A 105 -4.06 6.54 -2.08
C ALA A 105 -4.84 7.16 -0.93
N THR A 106 -5.53 6.35 -0.13
CA THR A 106 -6.27 6.81 1.05
C THR A 106 -5.33 7.29 2.17
N VAL A 107 -4.13 6.69 2.32
CA VAL A 107 -3.05 7.21 3.18
C VAL A 107 -2.59 8.59 2.70
N LEU A 108 -2.30 8.76 1.41
CA LEU A 108 -1.87 10.06 0.87
C LEU A 108 -2.97 11.13 0.99
N SER A 109 -4.23 10.75 0.75
CA SER A 109 -5.39 11.62 0.98
C SER A 109 -5.51 12.04 2.44
N HIS A 110 -5.28 11.12 3.39
CA HIS A 110 -5.26 11.43 4.82
C HIS A 110 -4.15 12.43 5.19
N LEU A 111 -3.06 12.42 4.44
CA LEU A 111 -1.94 13.36 4.56
C LEU A 111 -2.12 14.64 3.72
N GLY A 112 -3.26 14.82 3.05
CA GLY A 112 -3.60 16.02 2.28
C GLY A 112 -2.92 16.11 0.91
N ILE A 113 -2.50 14.98 0.34
CA ILE A 113 -1.92 14.87 -1.00
C ILE A 113 -2.97 14.35 -1.98
N ASP A 114 -3.06 14.97 -3.16
CA ASP A 114 -3.97 14.55 -4.22
C ASP A 114 -3.22 13.64 -5.22
N VAL A 115 -3.64 12.38 -5.34
CA VAL A 115 -3.02 11.44 -6.29
C VAL A 115 -3.58 11.66 -7.69
N VAL A 116 -2.71 11.97 -8.65
CA VAL A 116 -3.07 12.18 -10.05
C VAL A 116 -3.49 10.84 -10.67
N PHE A 117 -4.54 10.88 -11.50
CA PHE A 117 -5.21 9.74 -12.13
C PHE A 117 -5.95 8.79 -11.18
N ALA A 118 -6.05 9.11 -9.89
CA ALA A 118 -6.74 8.27 -8.91
C ALA A 118 -8.25 8.12 -9.17
N ASN A 119 -8.87 9.08 -9.86
CA ASN A 119 -10.29 9.06 -10.24
C ASN A 119 -10.59 8.19 -11.49
N SER A 120 -9.69 7.28 -11.85
CA SER A 120 -9.94 6.27 -12.88
C SER A 120 -10.88 5.19 -12.33
N ASP A 121 -11.60 4.49 -13.23
CA ASP A 121 -12.43 3.32 -12.86
C ASP A 121 -11.56 2.10 -12.47
N ASP A 122 -10.27 2.09 -12.85
CA ASP A 122 -9.32 1.03 -12.53
C ASP A 122 -8.67 1.24 -11.15
N THR A 123 -8.58 0.17 -10.35
CA THR A 123 -7.85 0.17 -9.06
C THR A 123 -6.36 0.50 -9.23
N TYR A 124 -5.76 0.05 -10.35
CA TYR A 124 -4.37 0.32 -10.70
C TYR A 124 -4.27 0.81 -12.15
N PRO A 125 -4.54 2.09 -12.41
CA PRO A 125 -4.65 2.61 -13.77
C PRO A 125 -3.34 2.49 -14.54
N VAL A 126 -3.43 2.05 -15.79
CA VAL A 126 -2.32 2.12 -16.74
C VAL A 126 -2.26 3.52 -17.33
N ILE A 127 -1.09 4.17 -17.27
CA ILE A 127 -0.91 5.55 -17.70
C ILE A 127 -0.05 5.60 -18.95
N GLU A 128 -0.54 6.27 -19.99
CA GLU A 128 0.23 6.56 -21.19
C GLU A 128 1.17 7.76 -20.96
N GLU A 129 2.30 7.78 -21.68
CA GLU A 129 3.26 8.88 -21.58
C GLU A 129 2.64 10.24 -21.92
N ARG A 130 1.68 10.29 -22.86
CA ARG A 130 0.96 11.52 -23.20
C ARG A 130 0.16 12.05 -22.01
N GLN A 131 -0.51 11.19 -21.26
CA GLN A 131 -1.29 11.60 -20.09
C GLN A 131 -0.37 12.21 -19.01
N LEU A 132 0.85 11.68 -18.85
CA LEU A 132 1.84 12.24 -17.93
C LEU A 132 2.31 13.64 -18.35
N MET A 133 2.44 13.91 -19.66
CA MET A 133 2.85 15.22 -20.17
C MET A 133 1.73 16.27 -20.08
N GLU A 134 0.47 15.86 -20.18
CA GLU A 134 -0.69 16.76 -20.15
C GLU A 134 -1.19 17.04 -18.74
N ALA A 135 -0.86 16.19 -17.77
CA ALA A 135 -1.27 16.35 -16.39
C ALA A 135 -0.38 17.35 -15.63
N GLU A 136 -1.02 18.19 -14.80
CA GLU A 136 -0.31 18.97 -13.80
C GLU A 136 0.09 18.04 -12.64
N ILE A 137 1.39 17.79 -12.53
CA ILE A 137 2.02 16.96 -11.51
C ILE A 137 3.07 17.82 -10.80
N ASP A 138 2.88 18.03 -9.50
CA ASP A 138 3.80 18.83 -8.68
C ASP A 138 5.00 17.99 -8.21
N VAL A 139 4.77 16.69 -7.99
CA VAL A 139 5.78 15.77 -7.46
C VAL A 139 5.53 14.33 -7.93
N VAL A 140 6.61 13.58 -8.16
CA VAL A 140 6.58 12.12 -8.24
C VAL A 140 6.95 11.55 -6.87
N LEU A 141 6.00 10.89 -6.22
CA LEU A 141 6.27 10.10 -5.01
C LEU A 141 6.64 8.69 -5.46
N ALA A 142 7.94 8.40 -5.51
CA ALA A 142 8.48 7.17 -6.06
C ALA A 142 8.75 6.15 -4.93
N PRO A 143 7.91 5.12 -4.76
CA PRO A 143 8.07 4.16 -3.68
C PRO A 143 9.16 3.13 -3.97
N SER A 144 9.76 2.58 -2.92
CA SER A 144 10.77 1.51 -3.02
C SER A 144 10.21 0.14 -3.40
N GLU A 145 8.89 -0.01 -3.48
CA GLU A 145 8.13 -1.21 -3.85
C GLU A 145 6.69 -0.80 -4.24
N PRO A 146 5.91 -1.61 -5.00
CA PRO A 146 6.21 -2.95 -5.49
C PRO A 146 7.26 -2.97 -6.61
N TYR A 147 7.28 -1.97 -7.49
CA TYR A 147 8.42 -1.74 -8.37
C TYR A 147 9.49 -0.92 -7.62
N PRO A 148 10.76 -1.38 -7.56
CA PRO A 148 11.79 -0.72 -6.77
C PRO A 148 12.33 0.53 -7.47
N PHE A 149 11.56 1.62 -7.45
CA PHE A 149 12.03 2.93 -7.85
C PHE A 149 13.12 3.40 -6.88
N GLY A 150 14.10 4.14 -7.40
CA GLY A 150 15.31 4.52 -6.68
C GLY A 150 16.22 5.35 -7.57
N GLU A 151 17.40 5.71 -7.08
CA GLU A 151 18.36 6.62 -7.74
C GLU A 151 18.61 6.31 -9.22
N ARG A 152 18.68 5.03 -9.60
CA ARG A 152 18.86 4.60 -11.01
C ARG A 152 17.74 5.06 -11.96
N HIS A 153 16.59 5.45 -11.44
CA HIS A 153 15.43 5.94 -12.18
C HIS A 153 15.25 7.46 -12.06
N LEU A 154 16.15 8.16 -11.35
CA LEU A 154 15.96 9.57 -11.01
C LEU A 154 15.78 10.45 -12.24
N ASP A 155 16.65 10.30 -13.25
CA ASP A 155 16.57 11.10 -14.49
C ASP A 155 15.24 10.87 -15.25
N LEU A 156 14.78 9.62 -15.27
CA LEU A 156 13.50 9.24 -15.87
C LEU A 156 12.32 9.86 -15.12
N LEU A 157 12.35 9.85 -13.79
CA LEU A 157 11.25 10.36 -12.97
C LEU A 157 11.25 11.90 -12.96
N LYS A 158 12.44 12.53 -12.97
CA LYS A 158 12.61 13.99 -13.06
C LYS A 158 12.12 14.58 -14.37
N SER A 159 12.04 13.79 -15.44
CA SER A 159 11.42 14.26 -16.69
C SER A 159 9.88 14.38 -16.59
N ILE A 160 9.27 13.87 -15.51
CA ILE A 160 7.84 14.01 -15.21
C ILE A 160 7.63 15.20 -14.26
N ALA A 161 8.23 15.14 -13.06
CA ALA A 161 8.15 16.19 -12.04
C ALA A 161 9.30 16.02 -11.00
N PRO A 162 9.51 16.97 -10.07
CA PRO A 162 10.41 16.76 -8.94
C PRO A 162 10.13 15.44 -8.21
N VAL A 163 11.18 14.73 -7.78
CA VAL A 163 11.07 13.35 -7.28
C VAL A 163 11.31 13.30 -5.78
N MET A 164 10.43 12.64 -5.06
CA MET A 164 10.63 12.22 -3.68
C MET A 164 10.60 10.69 -3.63
N PHE A 165 11.68 10.08 -3.17
CA PHE A 165 11.67 8.66 -2.86
C PHE A 165 10.96 8.42 -1.52
N VAL A 166 9.99 7.52 -1.51
CA VAL A 166 9.22 7.15 -0.33
C VAL A 166 9.49 5.70 0.03
N ASP A 167 9.48 5.39 1.32
CA ASP A 167 9.52 4.00 1.77
C ASP A 167 8.20 3.33 1.36
N GLY A 168 8.29 2.33 0.48
CA GLY A 168 7.11 1.67 -0.06
C GLY A 168 6.35 0.88 1.00
N GLN A 169 7.02 0.41 2.06
CA GLN A 169 6.31 -0.25 3.16
C GLN A 169 5.53 0.77 4.00
N ASP A 170 6.04 1.99 4.17
CA ASP A 170 5.27 3.03 4.84
C ASP A 170 4.02 3.43 4.06
N LEU A 171 4.06 3.33 2.72
CA LEU A 171 2.95 3.69 1.86
C LEU A 171 1.98 2.52 1.59
N PHE A 172 2.45 1.28 1.55
CA PHE A 172 1.64 0.13 1.10
C PHE A 172 1.43 -0.96 2.14
N TRP A 173 2.16 -0.98 3.26
CA TRP A 173 1.97 -2.01 4.29
C TRP A 173 1.10 -1.51 5.42
N TRP A 174 -0.10 -2.07 5.50
CA TRP A 174 -1.06 -1.80 6.55
C TRP A 174 -0.83 -2.65 7.81
N GLY A 175 -1.63 -2.37 8.84
CA GLY A 175 -1.68 -3.15 10.09
C GLY A 175 -1.03 -2.40 11.25
N ALA A 176 -0.26 -3.12 12.08
CA ALA A 176 0.24 -2.55 13.33
C ALA A 176 1.20 -1.35 13.15
N ARG A 177 1.83 -1.26 11.97
CA ARG A 177 2.77 -0.18 11.62
C ARG A 177 2.11 1.11 11.14
N THR A 178 0.83 1.06 10.73
CA THR A 178 0.16 2.13 9.98
C THR A 178 0.29 3.50 10.64
N SER A 179 0.09 3.57 11.96
CA SER A 179 0.15 4.85 12.71
C SER A 179 1.54 5.50 12.61
N VAL A 180 2.60 4.73 12.87
CA VAL A 180 3.98 5.23 12.82
C VAL A 180 4.41 5.52 11.37
N ALA A 181 3.93 4.73 10.40
CA ALA A 181 4.19 4.98 8.99
C ALA A 181 3.57 6.30 8.51
N ILE A 182 2.33 6.60 8.90
CA ILE A 182 1.66 7.86 8.60
C ILE A 182 2.44 9.05 9.18
N ASP A 183 2.88 8.97 10.43
CA ASP A 183 3.64 10.05 11.05
C ASP A 183 4.99 10.29 10.32
N ARG A 184 5.72 9.22 9.97
CA ARG A 184 6.97 9.33 9.20
C ARG A 184 6.75 9.89 7.79
N LEU A 185 5.69 9.47 7.10
CA LEU A 185 5.35 9.99 5.77
C LEU A 185 4.98 11.48 5.85
N ASP A 186 4.20 11.88 6.85
CA ASP A 186 3.78 13.26 7.06
C ASP A 186 4.99 14.20 7.28
N GLU A 187 5.93 13.79 8.13
CA GLU A 187 7.17 14.53 8.39
C GLU A 187 8.01 14.71 7.12
N ARG A 188 8.15 13.65 6.31
CA ARG A 188 8.89 13.68 5.04
C ARG A 188 8.20 14.58 4.00
N LEU A 189 6.88 14.45 3.86
CA LEU A 189 6.08 15.29 2.96
C LEU A 189 6.20 16.76 3.34
N GLN A 190 6.06 17.07 4.63
CA GLN A 190 6.19 18.44 5.14
C GLN A 190 7.56 19.03 4.83
N SER A 191 8.63 18.30 5.15
CA SER A 191 10.01 18.76 4.94
C SER A 191 10.30 19.06 3.46
N SER A 192 9.76 18.26 2.55
CA SER A 192 9.96 18.47 1.12
C SER A 192 9.15 19.64 0.56
N ILE A 193 7.93 19.86 1.07
CA ILE A 193 7.09 20.98 0.64
C ILE A 193 7.69 22.30 1.13
N ASP A 194 8.19 22.34 2.36
CA ASP A 194 8.80 23.53 2.93
C ASP A 194 10.17 23.85 2.32
N GLY A 195 10.98 22.82 2.01
CA GLY A 195 12.28 23.00 1.36
C GLY A 195 12.21 23.36 -0.14
N GLY A 196 11.05 23.21 -0.76
CA GLY A 196 10.79 23.60 -2.15
C GLY A 196 10.19 25.00 -2.32
N ARG A 197 9.86 25.69 -1.20
CA ARG A 197 9.43 27.09 -1.16
C ARG A 197 10.60 28.01 -0.84
#